data_AF-A0A2I1FM43-F1
#
_entry.id   AF-A0A2I1FM43-F1
#
_cell.length_a   1.000
_cell.length_b   1.000
_cell.length_c   1.000
_cell.angle_alpha   90.00
_cell.angle_beta   90.00
_cell.angle_gamma   90.00
#
_symmetry.space_group_name_H-M   'P 1'
#
loop_
_entity.id
_entity.type
_entity.pdbx_description
1 polymer ?
#
loop_
_entity_poly.entity_id
_entity_poly.type
_entity_poly.pdbx_seq_one_letter_code
_entity_poly.pdbx_strand_id
1 'polypeptide(L)'
;MNKRFEEFNDEKYLLCFYLHPLFRDIPLKSGIYAKLAKTALSIGQNLGFDLEQSRALCLQLSQYRKKESPFDLEFGHGFQEPINW
;
A
#
# COMPACT_ATOMS: atom_id res chain seq x y z
N MET A 1 -15.48 -0.83 -12.88
CA MET A 1 -14.42 -1.13 -11.90
C MET A 1 -13.56 -2.25 -12.47
N ASN A 2 -12.29 -1.97 -12.77
CA ASN A 2 -11.41 -2.91 -13.48
C ASN A 2 -10.94 -4.02 -12.52
N LYS A 3 -11.32 -5.28 -12.79
CA LYS A 3 -11.04 -6.45 -11.92
C LYS A 3 -9.70 -7.14 -12.18
N ARG A 4 -8.89 -6.59 -13.09
CA ARG A 4 -7.59 -7.15 -13.49
C ARG A 4 -6.58 -7.31 -12.35
N PHE A 5 -6.81 -6.70 -11.18
CA PHE A 5 -5.98 -6.94 -9.99
C PHE A 5 -5.96 -8.42 -9.57
N GLU A 6 -7.00 -9.21 -9.88
CA GLU A 6 -7.03 -10.64 -9.58
C GLU A 6 -6.09 -11.47 -10.47
N GLU A 7 -5.64 -10.92 -11.61
CA GLU A 7 -4.75 -11.60 -12.57
C GLU A 7 -3.27 -11.48 -12.19
N PHE A 8 -2.91 -10.47 -11.38
CA PHE A 8 -1.53 -10.22 -10.97
C PHE A 8 -1.28 -10.86 -9.60
N ASN A 9 -0.93 -12.14 -9.59
CA ASN A 9 -0.45 -12.83 -8.37
C ASN A 9 1.03 -12.47 -8.06
N ASP A 10 1.40 -11.20 -8.28
CA ASP A 10 2.72 -10.67 -7.92
C ASP A 10 2.54 -9.77 -6.69
N GLU A 11 3.22 -10.14 -5.60
CA GLU A 11 3.08 -9.50 -4.30
C GLU A 11 3.50 -8.02 -4.31
N LYS A 12 4.45 -7.64 -5.18
CA LYS A 12 4.90 -6.25 -5.31
C LYS A 12 3.84 -5.40 -6.01
N TYR A 13 3.20 -5.94 -7.06
CA TYR A 13 2.08 -5.25 -7.72
C TYR A 13 0.88 -5.09 -6.77
N LEU A 14 0.56 -6.14 -6.00
CA LEU A 14 -0.49 -6.08 -4.98
C LEU A 14 -0.15 -5.06 -3.88
N LEU A 15 1.12 -4.95 -3.49
CA LEU A 15 1.58 -3.94 -2.54
C LEU A 15 1.41 -2.52 -3.09
N CYS A 16 1.84 -2.26 -4.34
CA CYS A 16 1.63 -0.95 -4.97
C CYS A 16 0.15 -0.60 -5.10
N PHE A 17 -0.70 -1.56 -5.48
CA PHE A 17 -2.13 -1.35 -5.55
C PHE A 17 -2.74 -1.02 -4.19
N TYR A 18 -2.34 -1.74 -3.14
CA TYR A 18 -2.78 -1.51 -1.77
C TYR A 18 -2.39 -0.12 -1.24
N LEU A 19 -1.16 0.31 -1.50
CA LEU A 19 -0.63 1.60 -1.07
C LEU A 19 -1.22 2.79 -1.85
N HIS A 20 -1.99 2.53 -2.91
CA HIS A 20 -2.66 3.57 -3.66
C HIS A 20 -3.91 4.06 -2.91
N PRO A 21 -4.05 5.36 -2.60
CA PRO A 21 -5.17 5.86 -1.80
C PRO A 21 -6.56 5.57 -2.41
N LEU A 22 -6.73 5.67 -3.73
CA LEU A 22 -7.98 5.32 -4.43
C LEU A 22 -8.49 3.89 -4.18
N PHE A 23 -7.58 2.96 -3.87
CA PHE A 23 -7.91 1.54 -3.70
C PHE A 23 -7.89 1.12 -2.22
N ARG A 24 -7.69 2.08 -1.30
CA ARG A 24 -7.58 1.81 0.13
C ARG A 24 -8.86 1.22 0.73
N ASP A 25 -10.01 1.66 0.25
CA ASP A 25 -11.33 1.19 0.71
C ASP A 25 -11.77 -0.14 0.08
N ILE A 26 -10.97 -0.68 -0.84
CA ILE A 26 -11.27 -1.99 -1.42
C ILE A 26 -10.95 -3.06 -0.37
N PRO A 27 -11.95 -3.88 0.04
CA PRO A 27 -11.71 -4.92 1.03
C PRO A 27 -10.69 -5.93 0.50
N LEU A 28 -9.57 -6.04 1.20
CA LEU A 28 -8.60 -7.11 0.94
C LEU A 28 -9.19 -8.45 1.39
N LYS A 29 -8.95 -9.51 0.59
CA LYS A 29 -9.27 -10.88 1.03
C LYS A 29 -8.47 -11.22 2.29
N SER A 30 -9.04 -12.06 3.15
CA SER A 30 -8.40 -12.50 4.40
C SER A 30 -6.99 -13.05 4.12
N GLY A 31 -6.01 -12.67 4.94
CA GLY A 31 -4.61 -13.11 4.81
C GLY A 31 -3.76 -12.34 3.78
N ILE A 32 -4.34 -11.55 2.88
CA ILE A 32 -3.56 -10.74 1.92
C ILE A 32 -2.73 -9.68 2.65
N TYR A 33 -3.29 -9.01 3.67
CA TYR A 33 -2.56 -7.99 4.44
C TYR A 33 -1.25 -8.53 5.04
N ALA A 34 -1.26 -9.75 5.58
CA ALA A 34 -0.06 -10.36 6.14
C ALA A 34 1.00 -10.63 5.08
N LYS A 35 0.60 -11.00 3.85
CA LYS A 35 1.52 -11.13 2.71
C LYS A 35 2.11 -9.78 2.33
N LEU A 36 1.27 -8.75 2.17
CA LEU A 36 1.72 -7.39 1.83
C LEU A 36 2.70 -6.82 2.85
N ALA A 37 2.42 -7.00 4.14
CA ALA A 37 3.33 -6.57 5.21
C ALA A 37 4.68 -7.29 5.13
N LYS A 38 4.69 -8.61 4.86
CA LYS A 38 5.94 -9.37 4.65
C LYS A 38 6.70 -8.88 3.42
N THR A 39 6.02 -8.61 2.30
CA THR A 39 6.63 -8.09 1.08
C THR A 39 7.25 -6.71 1.33
N ALA A 40 6.53 -5.81 2.01
CA ALA A 40 7.04 -4.48 2.36
C ALA A 40 8.27 -4.55 3.28
N LEU A 41 8.24 -5.43 4.28
CA LEU A 41 9.38 -5.68 5.17
C LEU A 41 10.59 -6.26 4.42
N SER A 42 10.37 -7.21 3.51
CA SER A 42 11.44 -7.79 2.70
C SER A 42 12.08 -6.74 1.79
N ILE A 43 11.28 -5.83 1.22
CA ILE A 43 11.79 -4.67 0.46
C ILE A 43 12.62 -3.77 1.38
N GLY A 44 12.11 -3.43 2.57
CA GLY A 44 12.84 -2.63 3.55
C GLY A 44 14.18 -3.24 3.95
N GLN A 45 14.22 -4.55 4.24
CA GLN A 45 15.45 -5.28 4.54
C GLN A 45 16.46 -5.22 3.40
N ASN A 46 16.01 -5.39 2.15
CA ASN A 46 16.87 -5.27 0.96
C ASN A 46 17.40 -3.84 0.76
N LEU A 47 16.70 -2.83 1.28
CA LEU A 47 17.14 -1.43 1.31
C LEU A 47 18.01 -1.10 2.53
N GLY A 48 18.32 -2.09 3.38
CA GLY A 48 19.17 -1.92 4.56
C GLY A 48 18.43 -1.41 5.80
N PHE A 49 17.11 -1.58 5.88
CA PHE A 49 16.35 -1.20 7.07
C PHE A 49 16.81 -2.00 8.29
N ASP A 50 17.05 -1.28 9.39
CA ASP A 50 17.25 -1.90 10.69
C ASP A 50 15.92 -2.33 11.34
N LEU A 51 16.02 -2.86 12.57
CA LEU A 51 14.87 -3.34 13.32
C LEU A 51 13.88 -2.21 13.66
N GLU A 52 14.36 -1.02 13.99
CA GLU A 52 13.51 0.12 14.36
C GLU A 52 12.78 0.65 13.13
N GLN A 53 13.46 0.77 11.99
CA GLN A 53 12.87 1.14 10.72
C GLN A 53 11.83 0.10 10.25
N SER A 54 12.11 -1.18 10.43
CA SER A 54 11.17 -2.26 10.14
C SER A 54 9.91 -2.20 11.04
N ARG A 55 10.08 -1.88 12.32
CA ARG A 55 8.95 -1.68 13.26
C ARG A 55 8.13 -0.46 12.88
N ALA A 56 8.79 0.65 12.54
CA ALA A 56 8.14 1.87 12.08
C ALA A 56 7.31 1.62 10.80
N LEU A 57 7.86 0.86 9.85
CA LEU A 57 7.14 0.48 8.62
C LEU A 57 5.88 -0.34 8.92
N CYS A 58 5.95 -1.31 9.85
CA CYS A 58 4.77 -2.07 10.29
C CYS A 58 3.69 -1.18 10.92
N LEU A 59 4.11 -0.22 11.76
CA LEU A 59 3.20 0.74 12.38
C LEU A 59 2.51 1.60 11.31
N GLN A 60 3.29 2.14 10.36
CA GLN A 60 2.78 2.96 9.26
C GLN A 60 1.80 2.20 8.36
N LEU A 61 2.08 0.92 8.03
CA LEU A 61 1.14 0.09 7.28
C LEU A 61 -0.19 -0.12 8.02
N SER A 62 -0.13 -0.27 9.36
CA SER A 62 -1.34 -0.34 10.19
C SER A 62 -2.09 0.98 10.22
N GLN A 63 -1.39 2.10 10.40
CA GLN A 63 -2.00 3.44 10.41
C GLN A 63 -2.65 3.75 9.06
N TYR A 64 -1.96 3.46 7.95
CA TYR A 64 -2.49 3.59 6.59
C TYR A 64 -3.78 2.79 6.41
N ARG A 65 -3.79 1.53 6.87
CA ARG A 65 -4.98 0.67 6.81
C ARG A 65 -6.17 1.26 7.56
N LYS A 66 -5.92 1.87 8.71
CA LYS A 66 -6.94 2.44 9.59
C LYS A 66 -7.32 3.88 9.23
N LYS A 67 -6.68 4.48 8.23
CA LYS A 67 -6.81 5.91 7.90
C LYS A 67 -6.49 6.81 9.10
N GLU A 68 -5.53 6.40 9.92
CA GLU A 68 -5.02 7.20 11.03
C GLU A 68 -3.98 8.21 10.51
N SER A 69 -3.81 9.33 11.23
CA SER A 69 -2.76 10.31 10.92
C SER A 69 -1.38 9.65 10.84
N PRO A 70 -0.53 10.00 9.85
CA PRO A 70 -0.67 11.06 8.85
C PRO A 70 -1.37 10.63 7.54
N PHE A 71 -2.02 9.47 7.51
CA PHE A 71 -2.63 8.89 6.31
C PHE A 71 -4.14 9.18 6.20
N ASP A 72 -4.68 10.09 7.00
CA ASP A 72 -6.09 10.49 7.04
C ASP A 72 -6.51 11.45 5.92
N LEU A 73 -5.56 11.85 5.06
CA LEU A 73 -5.83 12.72 3.93
C LEU A 73 -6.71 12.05 2.86
N GLU A 74 -7.75 12.76 2.45
CA GLU A 74 -8.58 12.40 1.30
C GLU A 74 -7.78 12.53 0.00
N PHE A 75 -7.95 11.55 -0.89
CA PHE A 75 -7.27 11.58 -2.18
C PHE A 75 -7.92 12.62 -3.11
N GLY A 76 -7.21 13.71 -3.39
CA GLY A 76 -7.68 14.74 -4.32
C GLY A 76 -7.59 14.30 -5.78
N HIS A 77 -8.71 14.39 -6.52
CA HIS A 77 -8.76 14.10 -7.96
C HIS A 77 -7.98 15.10 -8.85
N GLY A 78 -7.51 16.22 -8.29
CA GLY A 78 -6.89 17.31 -9.06
C GLY A 78 -5.54 16.99 -9.73
N PHE A 79 -4.92 15.86 -9.44
CA PHE A 79 -3.65 15.44 -10.09
C PHE A 79 -3.85 14.50 -11.28
N GLN A 80 -5.09 14.10 -11.60
CA GLN A 80 -5.40 13.25 -12.76
C GLN A 80 -5.72 14.06 -14.03
N GLU A 81 -5.68 15.40 -13.99
CA GLU A 81 -5.66 16.16 -15.21
C GLU A 81 -4.39 15.77 -15.97
N PRO A 82 -4.50 15.19 -17.19
CA PRO A 82 -3.34 14.99 -18.02
C PRO A 82 -2.69 16.37 -18.15
N ILE A 83 -1.39 16.47 -17.85
CA ILE A 83 -0.61 17.60 -18.36
C ILE A 83 -0.83 17.53 -19.87
N ASN A 84 -1.59 18.49 -20.42
CA ASN A 84 -1.69 18.65 -21.87
C ASN A 84 -0.28 18.97 -22.34
N TRP A 85 0.37 18.00 -22.99
CA TRP A 85 1.61 18.16 -23.72
C TRP A 85 1.30 18.68 -25.12
#